data_AF-A0A8J7LTJ9-F1
#
_entry.id   AF-A0A8J7LTJ9-F1
#
_cell.length_a   1.000
_cell.length_b   1.000
_cell.length_c   1.000
_cell.angle_alpha   90.00
_cell.angle_beta   90.00
_cell.angle_gamma   90.00
#
_symmetry.space_group_name_H-M   'P 1'
#
loop_
_entity.id
_entity.type
_entity.pdbx_description
1 polymer ?
#
loop_
_entity_poly.entity_id
_entity_poly.type
_entity_poly.pdbx_seq_one_letter_code
_entity_poly.pdbx_strand_id
1 'polypeptide(L)'
;MTFAKLSFALAAGGFALAAATPAAAQDNAGDRVQVLAIYGDDACPPSTADEIVVCKRFDESERYRIPKGLRSSDSPENESWSERVRSLETIGQGGIGSCTPTGPGGVTGCTQQLIQRAYAERDGGAEMQAGLLVEEERAKRLARIDEEAAETERLVQEELARRDAREKAQAAAAAGETPADDVPESEADPVATTPLPEPQN
;
A
#
# COMPACT_ATOMS: atom_id res chain seq x y z
N MET A 1 52.41 6.16 50.52
CA MET A 1 51.65 6.49 49.29
C MET A 1 51.69 5.25 48.42
N THR A 2 50.63 4.55 48.03
CA THR A 2 49.17 4.77 48.04
C THR A 2 48.54 3.38 47.86
N PHE A 3 47.52 3.09 48.66
CA PHE A 3 46.77 1.83 48.62
C PHE A 3 45.79 1.79 47.44
N ALA A 4 45.54 0.55 47.00
CA ALA A 4 44.62 0.12 45.95
C ALA A 4 43.21 0.72 46.02
N LYS A 5 42.59 0.90 44.83
CA LYS A 5 41.14 0.85 44.64
C LYS A 5 40.83 0.02 43.39
N LEU A 6 40.38 -1.20 43.62
CA LEU A 6 39.65 -2.05 42.68
C LEU A 6 38.16 -1.84 42.97
N SER A 7 37.38 -1.42 41.99
CA SER A 7 35.90 -1.45 41.90
C SER A 7 35.54 -0.74 40.60
N PHE A 8 34.57 -1.10 39.78
CA PHE A 8 33.69 -2.24 39.61
C PHE A 8 33.10 -2.00 38.20
N ALA A 9 32.91 -3.05 37.42
CA ALA A 9 32.40 -2.98 36.05
C ALA A 9 31.08 -2.19 35.97
N LEU A 10 30.97 -1.30 34.97
CA LEU A 10 29.70 -0.98 34.34
C LEU A 10 29.88 -1.17 32.84
N ALA A 11 29.26 -2.23 32.33
CA ALA A 11 29.23 -2.57 30.92
C ALA A 11 28.76 -1.34 30.11
N ALA A 12 29.56 -0.98 29.11
CA ALA A 12 29.13 -0.13 28.01
C ALA A 12 28.10 -0.89 27.19
N GLY A 13 26.86 -0.94 27.69
CA GLY A 13 25.68 -1.30 26.90
C GLY A 13 25.38 -0.13 25.99
N GLY A 14 25.90 -0.19 24.77
CA GLY A 14 25.61 0.78 23.72
C GLY A 14 24.10 0.86 23.52
N PHE A 15 23.53 2.01 23.88
CA PHE A 15 22.20 2.40 23.45
C PHE A 15 22.32 2.72 21.96
N ALA A 16 22.20 1.70 21.12
CA ALA A 16 22.02 1.88 19.70
C ALA A 16 20.69 2.63 19.51
N LEU A 17 20.77 3.95 19.28
CA LEU A 17 19.67 4.69 18.70
C LEU A 17 19.36 4.02 17.36
N ALA A 18 18.30 3.22 17.32
CA ALA A 18 17.64 2.86 16.09
C ALA A 18 17.14 4.17 15.48
N ALA A 19 17.90 4.70 14.53
CA ALA A 19 17.45 5.77 13.67
C ALA A 19 16.25 5.22 12.90
N ALA A 20 15.05 5.60 13.32
CA ALA A 20 13.87 5.48 12.47
C ALA A 20 14.11 6.41 11.27
N THR A 21 14.54 5.85 10.14
CA THR A 21 14.56 6.52 8.84
C THR A 21 13.26 6.16 8.11
N PRO A 22 12.17 6.92 8.28
CA PRO A 22 10.89 6.65 7.62
C PRO A 22 10.96 6.81 6.09
N ALA A 23 12.04 7.37 5.54
CA ALA A 23 12.20 7.58 4.11
C ALA A 23 12.45 6.28 3.30
N ALA A 24 13.05 5.24 3.90
CA ALA A 24 13.44 4.04 3.16
C ALA A 24 12.28 3.06 2.87
N ALA A 25 11.08 3.32 3.39
CA ALA A 25 9.92 2.46 3.17
C ALA A 25 9.17 2.75 1.85
N GLN A 26 9.29 3.98 1.32
CA GLN A 26 8.63 4.39 0.09
C GLN A 26 9.36 3.88 -1.17
N ASP A 27 10.67 3.59 -1.06
CA ASP A 27 11.54 3.21 -2.18
C ASP A 27 11.72 1.69 -2.35
N ASN A 28 11.17 0.85 -1.48
CA ASN A 28 11.45 -0.60 -1.48
C ASN A 28 11.01 -1.35 -2.75
N ALA A 29 10.19 -0.74 -3.61
CA ALA A 29 9.77 -1.33 -4.88
C ALA A 29 10.50 -0.76 -6.10
N GLY A 30 11.36 0.27 -5.95
CA GLY A 30 12.01 0.95 -7.08
C GLY A 30 11.07 1.79 -7.98
N ASP A 31 9.76 1.60 -7.88
CA ASP A 31 8.74 2.34 -8.63
C ASP A 31 8.52 3.74 -8.03
N ARG A 32 8.47 4.79 -8.87
CA ARG A 32 8.08 6.13 -8.41
C ARG A 32 6.56 6.24 -8.32
N VAL A 33 6.04 6.76 -7.20
CA VAL A 33 4.59 6.94 -7.01
C VAL A 33 4.22 8.41 -7.15
N GLN A 34 3.33 8.71 -8.09
CA GLN A 34 2.82 10.06 -8.35
C GLN A 34 1.32 10.13 -8.02
N VAL A 35 0.96 10.89 -6.98
CA VAL A 35 -0.46 11.07 -6.60
C VAL A 35 -1.01 12.34 -7.24
N LEU A 36 -1.92 12.21 -8.20
CA LEU A 36 -2.56 13.32 -8.90
C LEU A 36 -3.97 13.55 -8.39
N ALA A 37 -4.33 14.81 -8.17
CA ALA A 37 -5.71 15.23 -7.92
C ALA A 37 -6.40 15.58 -9.25
N ILE A 38 -7.46 14.86 -9.59
CA ILE A 38 -8.22 14.98 -10.83
C ILE A 38 -9.62 15.49 -10.50
N TYR A 39 -10.17 16.39 -11.32
CA TYR A 39 -11.47 16.99 -11.09
C TYR A 39 -12.49 16.50 -12.12
N GLY A 40 -13.72 16.24 -11.67
CA GLY A 40 -14.82 15.82 -12.54
C GLY A 40 -14.48 14.54 -13.31
N ASP A 41 -14.65 14.59 -14.63
CA ASP A 41 -14.42 13.48 -15.57
C ASP A 41 -13.09 13.59 -16.31
N ASP A 42 -12.14 14.40 -15.81
CA ASP A 42 -10.81 14.49 -16.40
C ASP A 42 -10.14 13.09 -16.42
N ALA A 43 -9.39 12.81 -17.49
CA ALA A 43 -8.74 11.53 -17.71
C ALA A 43 -7.51 11.38 -16.78
N CYS A 44 -7.42 10.23 -16.11
CA CYS A 44 -6.22 9.86 -15.36
C CYS A 44 -5.16 9.32 -16.32
N PRO A 45 -3.91 9.83 -16.28
CA PRO A 45 -2.83 9.25 -17.07
C PRO A 45 -2.62 7.78 -16.68
N PRO A 46 -2.35 6.89 -17.65
CA PRO A 46 -2.04 5.50 -17.33
C PRO A 46 -0.68 5.40 -16.62
N SER A 47 -0.60 4.53 -15.62
CA SER A 47 0.67 4.15 -14.97
C SER A 47 1.62 3.49 -15.97
N THR A 48 2.92 3.77 -15.84
CA THR A 48 3.98 3.18 -16.68
C THR A 48 4.76 2.10 -15.91
N ALA A 49 5.75 1.46 -16.54
CA ALA A 49 6.57 0.42 -15.91
C ALA A 49 7.37 0.96 -14.71
N ASP A 50 7.85 2.20 -14.78
CA ASP A 50 8.72 2.83 -13.78
C ASP A 50 7.98 3.83 -12.86
N GLU A 51 6.73 4.17 -13.17
CA GLU A 51 5.95 5.19 -12.46
C GLU A 51 4.48 4.80 -12.29
N ILE A 52 4.04 4.71 -11.04
CA ILE A 52 2.65 4.43 -10.64
C ILE A 52 1.94 5.77 -10.45
N VAL A 53 0.96 6.05 -11.30
CA VAL A 53 0.13 7.26 -11.23
C VAL A 53 -1.17 6.91 -10.51
N VAL A 54 -1.39 7.50 -9.33
CA VAL A 54 -2.61 7.31 -8.52
C VAL A 54 -3.46 8.57 -8.58
N CYS A 55 -4.65 8.45 -9.15
CA CYS A 55 -5.55 9.59 -9.31
C CYS A 55 -6.62 9.63 -8.23
N LYS A 56 -6.59 10.65 -7.37
CA LYS A 56 -7.70 10.99 -6.48
C LYS A 56 -8.70 11.88 -7.20
N ARG A 57 -9.93 11.41 -7.36
CA ARG A 57 -11.01 12.16 -8.05
C ARG A 57 -11.78 13.05 -7.09
N PHE A 58 -11.88 14.33 -7.42
CA PHE A 58 -12.69 15.35 -6.76
C PHE A 58 -13.82 15.80 -7.70
N ASP A 59 -14.90 16.36 -7.16
CA ASP A 59 -15.99 16.87 -8.00
C ASP A 59 -15.60 18.19 -8.70
N GLU A 60 -16.28 18.51 -9.79
CA GLU A 60 -15.99 19.69 -10.63
C GLU A 60 -16.15 21.02 -9.87
N SER A 61 -17.06 21.08 -8.88
CA SER A 61 -17.26 22.30 -8.09
C SER A 61 -16.09 22.59 -7.13
N GLU A 62 -15.20 21.61 -6.92
CA GLU A 62 -14.03 21.73 -6.04
C GLU A 62 -12.79 22.30 -6.73
N ARG A 63 -12.81 22.45 -8.06
CA ARG A 63 -11.68 22.99 -8.83
C ARG A 63 -11.30 24.41 -8.45
N TYR A 64 -12.28 25.25 -8.10
CA TYR A 64 -12.08 26.66 -7.73
C TYR A 64 -12.35 26.95 -6.24
N ARG A 65 -12.62 25.91 -5.45
CA ARG A 65 -12.93 26.04 -4.03
C ARG A 65 -11.71 25.69 -3.18
N ILE A 66 -11.59 26.31 -2.00
CA ILE A 66 -10.61 25.89 -0.99
C ILE A 66 -10.83 24.40 -0.70
N PRO A 67 -9.81 23.52 -0.78
CA PRO A 67 -9.95 22.07 -0.56
C PRO A 67 -10.65 21.73 0.75
N LYS A 68 -11.42 20.63 0.79
CA LYS A 68 -12.27 20.27 1.96
C LYS A 68 -11.52 20.31 3.28
N GLY A 69 -10.31 19.74 3.33
CA GLY A 69 -9.48 19.69 4.53
C GLY A 69 -8.99 21.06 5.03
N LEU A 70 -8.97 22.09 4.17
CA LEU A 70 -8.58 23.45 4.54
C LEU A 70 -9.79 24.36 4.83
N ARG A 71 -11.02 23.86 4.70
CA ARG A 71 -12.23 24.65 5.02
C ARG A 71 -12.44 24.79 6.52
N SER A 72 -12.13 23.74 7.26
CA SER A 72 -12.05 23.74 8.72
C SER A 72 -10.61 24.03 9.10
N SER A 73 -10.34 25.25 9.54
CA SER A 73 -9.06 25.61 10.13
C SER A 73 -9.26 25.76 11.62
N ASP A 74 -8.55 24.95 12.39
CA ASP A 74 -8.48 25.05 13.86
C ASP A 74 -7.58 26.22 14.32
N SER A 75 -7.31 27.18 13.43
CA SER A 75 -6.63 28.41 13.81
C SER A 75 -7.45 29.16 14.86
N PRO A 76 -6.84 29.63 15.95
CA PRO A 76 -7.53 30.41 16.98
C PRO A 76 -8.13 31.72 16.43
N GLU A 77 -7.72 32.17 15.24
CA GLU A 77 -8.31 33.32 14.55
C GLU A 77 -9.74 33.07 14.05
N ASN A 78 -10.12 31.81 13.82
CA ASN A 78 -11.47 31.42 13.39
C ASN A 78 -12.45 31.26 14.56
N GLU A 79 -11.97 31.35 15.81
CA GLU A 79 -12.83 31.25 16.98
C GLU A 79 -13.66 32.53 17.16
N SER A 80 -14.97 32.34 17.33
CA SER A 80 -15.88 33.43 17.67
C SER A 80 -15.39 34.17 18.92
N TRP A 81 -15.56 35.49 18.96
CA TRP A 81 -15.14 36.28 20.11
C TRP A 81 -15.76 35.79 21.43
N SER A 82 -17.04 35.35 21.40
CA SER A 82 -17.70 34.77 22.55
C SER A 82 -17.04 33.49 23.06
N GLU A 83 -16.50 32.65 22.17
CA GLU A 83 -15.83 31.42 22.57
C GLU A 83 -14.46 31.71 23.20
N ARG A 84 -13.74 32.69 22.65
CA ARG A 84 -12.49 33.18 23.25
C ARG A 84 -12.71 33.76 24.65
N VAL A 85 -13.81 34.47 24.89
CA VAL A 85 -14.13 34.95 26.25
C VAL A 85 -14.43 33.79 27.21
N ARG A 86 -15.17 32.76 26.77
CA ARG A 86 -15.42 31.57 27.59
C ARG A 86 -14.14 30.79 27.92
N SER A 87 -13.21 30.69 26.97
CA SER A 87 -11.94 30.02 27.22
C SER A 87 -11.09 30.77 28.25
N LEU A 88 -11.12 32.11 28.24
CA LEU A 88 -10.47 32.94 29.27
C LEU A 88 -11.05 32.70 30.68
N GLU A 89 -12.35 32.43 30.84
CA GLU A 89 -12.97 32.10 32.14
C GLU A 89 -12.45 30.75 32.70
N THR A 90 -11.95 29.89 31.83
CA THR A 90 -11.38 28.59 32.21
C THR A 90 -9.91 28.71 32.62
N ILE A 91 -9.21 29.79 32.24
CA ILE A 91 -7.82 30.05 32.63
C ILE A 91 -7.76 30.27 34.15
N GLY A 92 -7.31 29.25 34.89
CA GLY A 92 -7.22 29.26 36.35
C GLY A 92 -8.15 28.26 37.04
N GLN A 93 -9.07 27.62 36.32
CA GLN A 93 -9.80 26.46 36.83
C GLN A 93 -8.85 25.24 36.84
N GLY A 94 -8.17 25.03 37.97
CA GLY A 94 -7.33 23.85 38.22
C GLY A 94 -7.98 22.92 39.24
N GLY A 95 -8.02 21.62 38.96
CA GLY A 95 -8.61 20.61 39.84
C GLY A 95 -8.99 19.31 39.14
N ILE A 96 -9.49 18.34 39.90
CA ILE A 96 -10.06 17.10 39.35
C ILE A 96 -11.30 17.48 38.52
N GLY A 97 -11.31 17.14 37.23
CA GLY A 97 -12.38 17.51 36.29
C GLY A 97 -12.13 18.77 35.45
N SER A 98 -11.00 19.45 35.63
CA SER A 98 -10.57 20.55 34.76
C SER A 98 -9.70 20.07 33.59
N CYS A 99 -9.80 20.72 32.44
CA CYS A 99 -9.03 20.37 31.23
C CYS A 99 -7.69 21.12 31.15
N THR A 100 -6.96 21.19 32.27
CA THR A 100 -5.60 21.76 32.28
C THR A 100 -4.56 20.65 32.14
N PRO A 101 -3.48 20.86 31.36
CA PRO A 101 -2.36 19.90 31.28
C PRO A 101 -1.52 19.86 32.56
N THR A 102 -1.75 20.76 33.53
CA THR A 102 -0.96 20.87 34.77
C THR A 102 -1.82 20.70 36.04
N GLY A 103 -1.28 20.03 37.06
CA GLY A 103 -1.91 19.85 38.38
C GLY A 103 -2.53 18.45 38.64
N PRO A 104 -3.06 18.20 39.86
CA PRO A 104 -3.48 16.86 40.33
C PRO A 104 -4.76 16.30 39.68
N GLY A 105 -5.21 16.85 38.55
CA GLY A 105 -6.32 16.34 37.73
C GLY A 105 -6.04 16.34 36.22
N GLY A 106 -4.84 16.75 35.79
CA GLY A 106 -4.52 16.87 34.36
C GLY A 106 -4.52 15.53 33.62
N VAL A 107 -4.12 14.47 34.31
CA VAL A 107 -4.10 13.10 33.75
C VAL A 107 -5.49 12.52 33.51
N THR A 108 -6.53 13.00 34.23
CA THR A 108 -7.89 12.43 34.14
C THR A 108 -8.82 13.22 33.21
N GLY A 109 -8.57 14.52 32.98
CA GLY A 109 -9.48 15.39 32.22
C GLY A 109 -9.12 15.59 30.74
N CYS A 110 -7.90 16.07 30.46
CA CYS A 110 -7.55 16.58 29.13
C CYS A 110 -6.64 15.65 28.32
N THR A 111 -5.94 14.71 28.98
CA THR A 111 -5.12 13.70 28.30
C THR A 111 -5.92 12.90 27.28
N GLN A 112 -7.15 12.50 27.60
CA GLN A 112 -7.98 11.73 26.67
C GLN A 112 -8.37 12.53 25.42
N GLN A 113 -8.61 13.85 25.55
CA GLN A 113 -8.88 14.73 24.41
C GLN A 113 -7.63 14.92 23.55
N LEU A 114 -6.46 15.09 24.17
CA LEU A 114 -5.19 15.17 23.46
C LEU A 114 -4.89 13.87 22.68
N ILE A 115 -5.14 12.72 23.31
CA ILE A 115 -5.02 11.41 22.64
C ILE A 115 -5.99 11.31 21.46
N GLN A 116 -7.26 11.68 21.65
CA GLN A 116 -8.26 11.63 20.59
C GLN A 116 -7.90 12.54 19.40
N ARG A 117 -7.40 13.76 19.66
CA ARG A 117 -6.92 14.67 18.60
C ARG A 117 -5.74 14.07 17.85
N ALA A 118 -4.77 13.49 18.56
CA ALA A 118 -3.63 12.83 17.94
C ALA A 118 -4.05 11.65 17.06
N TYR A 119 -5.07 10.88 17.43
CA TYR A 119 -5.61 9.83 16.55
C TYR A 119 -6.41 10.40 15.38
N ALA A 120 -7.24 11.42 15.61
CA ALA A 120 -8.02 12.06 14.54
C ALA A 120 -7.12 12.67 13.44
N GLU A 121 -5.98 13.26 13.83
CA GLU A 121 -4.97 13.77 12.89
C GLU A 121 -4.32 12.64 12.07
N ARG A 122 -4.16 11.45 12.65
CA ARG A 122 -3.61 10.27 11.96
C ARG A 122 -4.63 9.61 11.03
N ASP A 123 -5.88 9.48 11.48
CA ASP A 123 -6.94 8.80 10.74
C ASP A 123 -7.47 9.66 9.57
N GLY A 124 -7.50 10.99 9.73
CA GLY A 124 -7.91 11.93 8.69
C GLY A 124 -6.82 12.27 7.67
N GLY A 125 -5.61 11.75 7.84
CA GLY A 125 -4.47 12.04 6.98
C GLY A 125 -4.71 11.56 5.55
N ALA A 126 -4.69 12.48 4.58
CA ALA A 126 -4.77 12.17 3.15
C ALA A 126 -3.74 11.11 2.69
N GLU A 127 -2.65 10.96 3.46
CA GLU A 127 -1.59 9.96 3.32
C GLU A 127 -2.09 8.51 3.52
N MET A 128 -2.88 8.21 4.57
CA MET A 128 -3.41 6.86 4.80
C MET A 128 -4.35 6.43 3.67
N GLN A 129 -5.23 7.35 3.24
CA GLN A 129 -6.12 7.11 2.10
C GLN A 129 -5.33 6.94 0.79
N ALA A 130 -4.22 7.67 0.61
CA ALA A 130 -3.35 7.48 -0.56
C ALA A 130 -2.68 6.10 -0.52
N GLY A 131 -2.23 5.63 0.64
CA GLY A 131 -1.66 4.29 0.81
C GLY A 131 -2.61 3.18 0.34
N LEU A 132 -3.89 3.23 0.72
CA LEU A 132 -4.88 2.24 0.28
C LEU A 132 -5.03 2.19 -1.24
N LEU A 133 -5.02 3.34 -1.91
CA LEU A 133 -5.08 3.42 -3.37
C LEU A 133 -3.81 2.89 -4.03
N VAL A 134 -2.64 3.15 -3.43
CA VAL A 134 -1.36 2.59 -3.90
C VAL A 134 -1.37 1.07 -3.81
N GLU A 135 -1.87 0.49 -2.72
CA GLU A 135 -1.97 -0.96 -2.57
C GLU A 135 -2.95 -1.58 -3.58
N GLU A 136 -4.06 -0.91 -3.88
CA GLU A 136 -4.99 -1.34 -4.93
C GLU A 136 -4.29 -1.38 -6.31
N GLU A 137 -3.53 -0.33 -6.66
CA GLU A 137 -2.80 -0.28 -7.93
C GLU A 137 -1.65 -1.31 -7.98
N ARG A 138 -0.95 -1.54 -6.86
CA ARG A 138 0.04 -2.63 -6.75
C ARG A 138 -0.61 -3.99 -6.98
N ALA A 139 -1.79 -4.24 -6.41
CA ALA A 139 -2.52 -5.48 -6.62
C ALA A 139 -2.93 -5.66 -8.08
N LYS A 140 -3.38 -4.60 -8.78
CA LYS A 140 -3.69 -4.65 -10.22
C LYS A 140 -2.45 -4.98 -11.06
N ARG A 141 -1.30 -4.36 -10.75
CA ARG A 141 -0.04 -4.66 -11.45
C ARG A 141 0.40 -6.10 -11.20
N LEU A 142 0.33 -6.59 -9.96
CA LEU A 142 0.67 -7.97 -9.61
C LEU A 142 -0.25 -8.96 -10.35
N ALA A 143 -1.56 -8.70 -10.39
CA ALA A 143 -2.50 -9.56 -11.12
C ALA A 143 -2.17 -9.67 -12.62
N ARG A 144 -1.76 -8.58 -13.27
CA ARG A 144 -1.29 -8.61 -14.67
C ARG A 144 -0.02 -9.45 -14.82
N ILE A 145 0.93 -9.31 -13.90
CA ILE A 145 2.18 -10.07 -13.93
C ILE A 145 1.90 -11.58 -13.74
N ASP A 146 0.99 -11.93 -12.84
CA ASP A 146 0.60 -13.32 -12.59
C ASP A 146 -0.09 -13.95 -13.82
N GLU A 147 -0.89 -13.18 -14.55
CA GLU A 147 -1.51 -13.61 -15.81
C GLU A 147 -0.45 -13.86 -16.91
N GLU A 148 0.49 -12.95 -17.11
CA GLU A 148 1.60 -13.09 -18.05
C GLU A 148 2.53 -14.27 -17.69
N ALA A 149 2.78 -14.48 -16.40
CA ALA A 149 3.56 -15.60 -15.91
C ALA A 149 2.86 -16.94 -16.18
N ALA A 150 1.55 -17.03 -15.94
CA ALA A 150 0.76 -18.24 -16.20
C ALA A 150 0.74 -18.62 -17.70
N GLU A 151 0.66 -17.63 -18.60
CA GLU A 151 0.78 -17.88 -20.04
C GLU A 151 2.17 -18.43 -20.40
N THR A 152 3.23 -17.82 -19.85
CA THR A 152 4.61 -18.25 -20.09
C THR A 152 4.84 -19.68 -19.60
N GLU A 153 4.33 -20.04 -18.41
CA GLU A 153 4.43 -21.40 -17.87
C GLU A 153 3.73 -22.43 -18.78
N ARG A 154 2.56 -22.10 -19.32
CA ARG A 154 1.86 -22.96 -20.27
C ARG A 154 2.68 -23.18 -21.55
N LEU A 155 3.24 -22.11 -22.11
CA LEU A 155 4.08 -22.20 -23.31
C LEU A 155 5.31 -23.09 -23.05
N VAL A 156 5.95 -22.94 -21.89
CA VAL A 156 7.11 -23.76 -21.50
C VAL A 156 6.71 -25.23 -21.34
N GLN A 157 5.58 -25.54 -20.72
CA GLN A 157 5.11 -26.93 -20.56
C GLN A 157 4.84 -27.61 -21.90
N GLU A 158 4.18 -26.92 -22.84
CA GLU A 158 3.93 -27.44 -24.18
C GLU A 158 5.23 -27.69 -24.95
N GLU A 159 6.22 -26.81 -24.78
CA GLU A 159 7.52 -26.89 -25.42
C GLU A 159 8.35 -28.07 -24.89
N LEU A 160 8.38 -28.24 -23.57
CA LEU A 160 9.01 -29.39 -22.91
C LEU A 160 8.36 -30.71 -23.35
N ALA A 161 7.03 -30.80 -23.39
CA ALA A 161 6.33 -31.99 -23.86
C ALA A 161 6.69 -32.34 -25.32
N ARG A 162 6.84 -31.32 -26.18
CA ARG A 162 7.27 -31.52 -27.57
C ARG A 162 8.71 -31.99 -27.68
N ARG A 163 9.62 -31.49 -26.83
CA ARG A 163 11.01 -31.95 -26.75
C ARG A 163 11.08 -33.40 -26.30
N ASP A 164 10.39 -33.74 -25.21
CA ASP A 164 10.34 -35.09 -24.66
C ASP A 164 9.79 -36.10 -25.68
N ALA A 165 8.77 -35.73 -26.45
CA ALA A 165 8.22 -36.58 -27.52
C ALA A 165 9.25 -36.85 -28.63
N ARG A 166 10.03 -35.83 -29.02
CA ARG A 166 11.11 -35.97 -30.02
C ARG A 166 12.24 -36.85 -29.48
N GLU A 167 12.63 -36.67 -28.23
CA GLU A 167 13.67 -37.49 -27.59
C GLU A 167 13.22 -38.95 -27.46
N LYS A 168 11.97 -39.20 -27.04
CA LYS A 168 11.39 -40.55 -27.00
C LYS A 168 11.33 -41.20 -28.37
N ALA A 169 10.94 -40.47 -29.42
CA ALA A 169 10.91 -40.97 -30.79
C ALA A 169 12.32 -41.30 -31.32
N GLN A 170 13.32 -40.47 -31.01
CA GLN A 170 14.72 -40.73 -31.36
C GLN A 170 15.28 -41.94 -30.59
N ALA A 171 14.95 -42.08 -29.31
CA ALA A 171 15.35 -43.22 -28.49
C ALA A 171 14.72 -44.53 -29.00
N ALA A 172 13.43 -44.51 -29.37
CA ALA A 172 12.74 -45.65 -29.98
C ALA A 172 13.37 -46.03 -31.34
N ALA A 173 13.68 -45.04 -32.18
CA ALA A 173 14.37 -45.27 -33.45
C ALA A 173 15.79 -45.83 -33.28
N ALA A 174 16.54 -45.38 -32.27
CA ALA A 174 17.87 -45.88 -31.94
C ALA A 174 17.85 -47.29 -31.32
N ALA A 175 16.78 -47.66 -30.61
CA ALA A 175 16.58 -48.99 -30.03
C ALA A 175 16.15 -50.05 -31.06
N GLY A 176 15.76 -49.65 -32.28
CA GLY A 176 15.36 -50.58 -33.34
C GLY A 176 14.00 -51.26 -33.12
N GLU A 177 13.15 -50.70 -32.26
CA GLU A 177 11.81 -51.22 -31.97
C GLU A 177 10.82 -50.82 -33.09
N THR A 178 10.08 -51.78 -33.65
CA THR A 178 9.01 -51.49 -34.64
C THR A 178 7.71 -51.11 -33.94
N PRO A 179 6.89 -50.17 -34.46
CA PRO A 179 5.71 -49.68 -33.75
C PRO A 179 4.64 -50.77 -33.70
N ALA A 180 4.27 -51.22 -32.49
CA ALA A 180 3.05 -51.99 -32.28
C ALA A 180 1.87 -51.01 -32.17
N ASP A 181 0.91 -51.14 -33.08
CA ASP A 181 -0.41 -50.55 -33.01
C ASP A 181 -1.11 -50.99 -31.72
N ASP A 182 -1.44 -50.04 -30.84
CA ASP A 182 -2.51 -50.21 -29.86
C ASP A 182 -3.25 -48.88 -29.72
N VAL A 183 -4.35 -48.78 -30.48
CA VAL A 183 -5.44 -47.85 -30.21
C VAL A 183 -6.41 -48.54 -29.27
N PRO A 184 -6.83 -47.88 -28.19
CA PRO A 184 -8.19 -48.03 -27.72
C PRO A 184 -8.93 -46.69 -27.83
N GLU A 185 -10.05 -46.77 -28.54
CA GLU A 185 -11.05 -45.75 -28.77
C GLU A 185 -12.02 -45.64 -27.58
N SER A 186 -12.79 -44.54 -27.54
CA SER A 186 -13.90 -44.19 -26.63
C SER A 186 -13.47 -43.38 -25.39
N GLU A 187 -14.02 -42.21 -25.08
CA GLU A 187 -15.43 -41.80 -25.14
C GLU A 187 -15.59 -40.38 -25.70
N ALA A 188 -16.56 -40.20 -26.59
CA ALA A 188 -17.08 -38.90 -26.97
C ALA A 188 -18.14 -38.47 -25.95
N ASP A 189 -18.16 -37.18 -25.60
CA ASP A 189 -19.41 -36.41 -25.64
C ASP A 189 -19.12 -34.89 -25.79
N PRO A 190 -20.06 -34.13 -26.35
CA PRO A 190 -19.78 -32.96 -27.18
C PRO A 190 -20.00 -31.65 -26.42
N VAL A 191 -19.47 -30.51 -26.92
CA VAL A 191 -20.19 -29.23 -27.04
C VAL A 191 -19.31 -28.10 -27.63
N ALA A 192 -19.95 -27.38 -28.56
CA ALA A 192 -19.71 -26.01 -29.04
C ALA A 192 -18.42 -25.67 -29.81
N THR A 193 -18.49 -25.90 -31.12
CA THR A 193 -17.93 -24.96 -32.11
C THR A 193 -18.47 -23.55 -31.86
N THR A 194 -17.57 -22.61 -31.53
CA THR A 194 -17.81 -21.18 -31.76
C THR A 194 -16.77 -20.71 -32.77
N PRO A 195 -17.16 -20.14 -33.93
CA PRO A 195 -16.19 -19.64 -34.91
C PRO A 195 -15.45 -18.39 -34.38
N LEU A 196 -14.14 -18.36 -34.62
CA LEU A 196 -13.31 -17.15 -34.52
C LEU A 196 -13.87 -16.05 -35.46
N PRO A 197 -13.99 -14.79 -35.01
CA PRO A 197 -14.15 -13.67 -35.93
C PRO A 197 -12.82 -13.38 -36.65
N GLU A 198 -12.86 -13.35 -37.98
CA GLU A 198 -11.77 -12.85 -38.82
C GLU A 198 -11.54 -11.35 -38.60
N PRO A 199 -10.29 -10.87 -38.79
CA PRO A 199 -9.96 -9.47 -38.65
C PRO A 199 -10.52 -8.67 -39.83
N GLN A 200 -11.40 -7.70 -39.54
CA GLN A 200 -11.75 -6.64 -40.48
C GLN A 200 -10.80 -5.45 -40.24
N ASN A 201 -10.25 -4.97 -41.35
CA ASN A 201 -9.47 -3.75 -41.57
C ASN A 201 -9.95 -2.54 -40.75
#